data_AF-A0A914LDW6-F1
#
_entry.id   AF-A0A914LDW6-F1
#
_cell.length_a   1.000
_cell.length_b   1.000
_cell.length_c   1.000
_cell.angle_alpha   90.00
_cell.angle_beta   90.00
_cell.angle_gamma   90.00
#
_symmetry.space_group_name_H-M   'P 1'
#
loop_
_entity.id
_entity.type
_entity.pdbx_description
1 polymer ?
#
loop_
_entity_poly.entity_id
_entity_poly.type
_entity_poly.pdbx_seq_one_letter_code
_entity_poly.pdbx_strand_id
1 'polypeptide(L)'
;MKVIVALIFLINLSKCFCLTSLQATEESCVVNKLGERSCSFEKIIVLTFNPEEQQIQVSLNDHTGKILGTLTMEIHKTKAFCNKSLKYFSRFFHIQIESSKRCAETGSCYDLKCSELKSYEKLIEFNATNDYPGITQCVESSGGWFSGCFYTTPACTFYRFYATPVDERILEIFECPKWELGLSMNLTIDTNEGKWESAFNLVPGMASRQSKNKIEITLKSITTPILPVLNKNFVFDGKKAAMLDYEIETQLNKFKCANKYQAGNFNCTVDPLTCSCRPADDNVNCLCTEIIKDEQIFQESNNLPFDHNGILVKVDHGEITAFPDLTSAEVQIKIEGMILKTEISMNTCIVRANLTGCFDCKKGAHVDLECKTDFGSTLANIICPSAKMAIPCRPTIERKILSIHFSTSDIDETCEVFCGSSPTTFQLQGKLAYPEAALNDVIWNEEYGNKTAPHWQLKLPNMDITNLLKLLIFPRYLFLLIISIFLFFLMFYCILPLLTRLLLSCILNTFAARSVGNNVKLQSKYV
;
A
#
# COMPACT_ATOMS: atom_id res chain seq x y z
N MET A 1 -17.66 54.58 55.45
CA MET A 1 -17.86 53.87 54.18
C MET A 1 -16.77 52.79 54.09
N LYS A 2 -17.15 51.53 54.27
CA LYS A 2 -16.22 50.41 54.55
C LYS A 2 -15.63 49.87 53.25
N VAL A 3 -14.31 49.79 53.18
CA VAL A 3 -13.53 49.15 52.11
C VAL A 3 -13.48 47.64 52.39
N ILE A 4 -13.98 46.83 51.46
CA ILE A 4 -13.87 45.36 51.51
C ILE A 4 -12.69 44.97 50.62
N VAL A 5 -11.63 44.44 51.25
CA VAL A 5 -10.48 43.82 50.60
C VAL A 5 -10.85 42.36 50.32
N ALA A 6 -10.91 41.99 49.04
CA ALA A 6 -11.04 40.59 48.62
C ALA A 6 -9.65 39.94 48.59
N LEU A 7 -9.35 39.07 49.55
CA LEU A 7 -8.23 38.14 49.48
C LEU A 7 -8.54 37.07 48.42
N ILE A 8 -7.81 37.11 47.30
CA ILE A 8 -7.75 36.00 46.35
C ILE A 8 -6.67 35.05 46.88
N PHE A 9 -7.08 33.97 47.53
CA PHE A 9 -6.21 32.83 47.83
C PHE A 9 -5.96 32.08 46.51
N LEU A 10 -4.78 32.28 45.92
CA LEU A 10 -4.24 31.41 44.87
C LEU A 10 -3.87 30.08 45.52
N ILE A 11 -4.82 29.14 45.56
CA ILE A 11 -4.53 27.75 45.92
C ILE A 11 -3.84 27.14 44.69
N ASN A 12 -2.51 27.07 44.72
CA ASN A 12 -1.77 26.16 43.84
C ASN A 12 -2.21 24.74 44.20
N LEU A 13 -3.11 24.18 43.40
CA LEU A 13 -3.45 22.76 43.43
C LEU A 13 -2.24 21.98 42.93
N SER A 14 -1.34 21.60 43.84
CA SER A 14 -0.31 20.60 43.54
C SER A 14 -1.00 19.26 43.30
N LYS A 15 -0.70 18.66 42.15
CA LYS A 15 -1.18 17.32 41.79
C LYS A 15 -0.28 16.33 42.53
N CYS A 16 -0.82 15.55 43.45
CA CYS A 16 -0.02 14.59 44.20
C CYS A 16 -0.61 13.19 43.97
N PHE A 17 0.22 12.30 43.42
CA PHE A 17 -0.21 10.99 42.96
C PHE A 17 0.62 9.86 43.61
N CYS A 18 0.00 8.68 43.78
CA CYS A 18 0.61 7.47 44.30
C CYS A 18 1.64 6.89 43.32
N LEU A 19 2.88 7.33 43.46
CA LEU A 19 3.97 6.88 42.61
C LEU A 19 4.61 5.58 43.13
N THR A 20 4.78 4.59 42.26
CA THR A 20 5.65 3.43 42.52
C THR A 20 7.08 3.80 42.15
N SER A 21 7.89 4.15 43.17
CA SER A 21 9.33 4.37 43.00
C SER A 21 10.13 3.24 43.62
N LEU A 22 11.12 2.73 42.88
CA LEU A 22 12.18 1.91 43.47
C LEU A 22 13.37 2.83 43.78
N GLN A 23 13.75 2.90 45.05
CA GLN A 23 14.88 3.71 45.51
C GLN A 23 16.07 2.81 45.82
N ALA A 24 17.21 3.11 45.21
CA ALA A 24 18.49 2.46 45.46
C ALA A 24 19.56 3.51 45.78
N THR A 25 20.62 3.08 46.46
CA THR A 25 21.80 3.92 46.72
C THR A 25 22.98 3.28 45.99
N GLU A 26 23.64 4.05 45.13
CA GLU A 26 24.86 3.62 44.44
C GLU A 26 26.06 4.31 45.09
N GLU A 27 27.10 3.53 45.40
CA GLU A 27 28.38 4.04 45.86
C GLU A 27 29.38 3.94 44.70
N SER A 28 29.89 5.08 44.25
CA SER A 28 30.93 5.14 43.21
C SER A 28 32.23 5.65 43.82
N CYS A 29 33.27 4.82 43.78
CA CYS A 29 34.59 5.16 44.31
C CYS A 29 35.59 5.32 43.17
N VAL A 30 36.22 6.48 43.11
CA VAL A 30 37.31 6.76 42.16
C VAL A 30 38.62 6.79 42.95
N VAL A 31 39.59 6.01 42.49
CA VAL A 31 40.96 6.06 43.00
C VAL A 31 41.76 6.97 42.07
N ASN A 32 42.28 8.07 42.60
CA ASN A 32 43.08 8.99 41.81
C ASN A 32 44.47 8.38 41.50
N LYS A 33 45.23 9.00 40.59
CA LYS A 33 46.58 8.52 40.22
C LYS A 33 47.59 8.50 41.40
N LEU A 34 47.25 9.12 42.54
CA LEU A 34 48.04 9.18 43.76
C LEU A 34 47.62 8.11 44.79
N GLY A 35 46.66 7.24 44.46
CA GLY A 35 46.17 6.18 45.35
C GLY A 35 45.13 6.63 46.39
N GLU A 36 44.71 7.89 46.35
CA GLU A 36 43.67 8.41 47.22
C GLU A 36 42.29 7.98 46.70
N ARG A 37 41.48 7.40 47.60
CA ARG A 37 40.15 6.90 47.30
C ARG A 37 39.12 7.98 47.66
N SER A 38 38.43 8.50 46.65
CA SER A 38 37.27 9.39 46.84
C SER A 38 36.00 8.62 46.46
N CYS A 39 35.08 8.47 47.41
CA CYS A 39 33.80 7.80 47.18
C CYS A 39 32.66 8.83 47.22
N SER A 40 31.85 8.86 46.18
CA SER A 40 30.62 9.64 46.08
C SER A 40 29.40 8.74 46.22
N PHE A 41 28.46 9.14 47.07
CA PHE A 41 27.18 8.45 47.25
C PHE A 41 26.11 9.13 46.40
N GLU A 42 25.53 8.38 45.48
CA GLU A 42 24.49 8.86 44.58
C GLU A 42 23.18 8.12 44.86
N LYS A 43 22.07 8.87 44.91
CA LYS A 43 20.74 8.28 45.06
C LYS A 43 20.16 8.03 43.68
N ILE A 44 19.72 6.80 43.46
CA ILE A 44 19.08 6.36 42.23
C ILE A 44 17.61 6.09 42.53
N ILE A 45 16.74 6.64 41.71
CA ILE A 45 15.30 6.44 41.84
C ILE A 45 14.77 6.07 40.46
N VAL A 46 14.05 4.96 40.39
CA VAL A 46 13.32 4.55 39.19
C VAL A 46 11.86 4.90 39.38
N LEU A 47 11.33 5.69 38.46
CA LEU A 47 9.94 6.14 38.43
C LEU A 47 9.22 5.49 37.27
N THR A 48 8.02 4.98 37.53
CA THR A 48 7.17 4.37 36.51
C THR A 48 6.07 5.35 36.11
N PHE A 49 6.05 5.76 34.85
CA PHE A 49 4.96 6.52 34.24
C PHE A 49 3.94 5.56 33.67
N ASN A 50 2.67 5.76 34.04
CA ASN A 50 1.56 5.01 33.46
C ASN A 50 1.05 5.70 32.18
N PRO A 51 0.40 4.96 31.26
CA PRO A 51 -0.11 5.54 30.00
C PRO A 51 -1.09 6.69 30.18
N GLU A 52 -1.82 6.69 31.29
CA GLU A 52 -2.78 7.75 31.63
C GLU A 52 -2.16 8.88 32.47
N GLU A 53 -0.93 8.68 32.95
CA GLU A 53 -0.21 9.55 33.88
C GLU A 53 1.06 10.08 33.23
N GLN A 54 0.90 11.12 32.43
CA GLN A 54 2.04 11.73 31.75
C GLN A 54 2.76 12.76 32.63
N GLN A 55 2.38 12.95 33.90
CA GLN A 55 3.02 13.91 34.81
C GLN A 55 3.24 13.33 36.21
N ILE A 56 4.46 13.46 36.73
CA ILE A 56 4.88 13.03 38.06
C ILE A 56 5.46 14.23 38.82
N GLN A 57 5.08 14.40 40.08
CA GLN A 57 5.60 15.43 40.97
C GLN A 57 6.16 14.78 42.25
N VAL A 58 7.42 15.09 42.60
CA VAL A 58 8.12 14.51 43.76
C VAL A 58 8.83 15.61 44.55
N SER A 59 8.89 15.48 45.88
CA SER A 59 9.56 16.47 46.73
C SER A 59 11.07 16.27 46.70
N LEU A 60 11.81 17.37 46.60
CA LEU A 60 13.27 17.41 46.74
C LEU A 60 13.61 17.70 48.19
N ASN A 61 14.34 16.81 48.84
CA ASN A 61 14.75 16.95 50.24
C ASN A 61 16.27 16.88 50.37
N ASP A 62 16.81 17.52 51.39
CA ASP A 62 18.22 17.34 51.78
C ASP A 62 18.43 16.03 52.56
N HIS A 63 19.68 15.73 52.90
CA HIS A 63 20.02 14.54 53.71
C HIS A 63 19.44 14.55 55.13
N THR A 64 19.03 15.72 55.64
CA THR A 64 18.40 15.87 56.96
C THR A 64 16.88 15.71 56.90
N GLY A 65 16.31 15.63 55.69
CA GLY A 65 14.89 15.49 55.43
C GLY A 65 14.15 16.82 55.22
N LYS A 66 14.84 17.97 55.26
CA LYS A 66 14.26 19.29 54.97
C LYS A 66 13.87 19.40 53.50
N ILE A 67 12.67 19.91 53.22
CA ILE A 67 12.18 20.13 51.86
C ILE A 67 12.95 21.33 51.26
N LEU A 68 13.62 21.08 50.13
CA LEU A 68 14.35 22.07 49.33
C LEU A 68 13.50 22.65 48.19
N GLY A 69 12.54 21.85 47.69
CA GLY A 69 11.70 22.23 46.57
C GLY A 69 10.91 21.05 46.01
N THR A 70 10.45 21.20 44.77
CA THR A 70 9.66 20.19 44.07
C THR A 70 10.22 19.92 42.68
N LEU A 71 10.32 18.64 42.32
CA LEU A 71 10.66 18.17 40.98
C LEU A 71 9.39 17.71 40.28
N THR A 72 9.10 18.26 39.11
CA THR A 72 7.98 17.87 38.26
C THR A 72 8.53 17.33 36.95
N MET A 73 8.07 16.16 36.53
CA MET A 73 8.39 15.53 35.27
C MET A 73 7.13 15.35 34.46
N GLU A 74 7.20 15.70 33.18
CA GLU A 74 6.07 15.59 32.27
C GLU A 74 6.53 14.94 30.97
N ILE A 75 5.95 13.79 30.64
CA ILE A 75 6.05 13.19 29.31
C ILE A 75 5.22 14.06 28.37
N HIS A 76 5.88 14.65 27.38
CA HIS A 76 5.21 15.48 26.39
C HIS A 76 4.76 14.66 25.19
N LYS A 77 5.64 13.82 24.65
CA LYS A 77 5.36 12.96 23.48
C LYS A 77 6.21 11.70 23.51
N THR A 78 5.60 10.57 23.14
CA THR A 78 6.34 9.38 22.75
C THR A 78 6.44 9.33 21.22
N LYS A 79 7.59 8.88 20.74
CA LYS A 79 7.87 8.75 19.31
C LYS A 79 8.40 7.35 19.03
N ALA A 80 7.96 6.75 17.94
CA ALA A 80 8.55 5.57 17.36
C ALA A 80 9.06 5.94 15.97
N PHE A 81 10.37 5.90 15.78
CA PHE A 81 11.02 6.20 14.51
C PHE A 81 11.10 4.94 13.65
N CYS A 82 10.62 5.00 12.40
CA CYS A 82 10.77 3.90 11.46
C CYS A 82 12.23 3.81 10.99
N ASN A 83 12.88 2.68 11.29
CA ASN A 83 14.13 2.34 10.62
C ASN A 83 13.78 1.77 9.24
N LYS A 84 13.81 2.65 8.23
CA LYS A 84 13.35 2.38 6.87
C LYS A 84 14.18 1.30 6.16
N SER A 85 13.52 0.28 5.65
CA SER A 85 14.08 -0.72 4.74
C SER A 85 13.42 -0.62 3.36
N LEU A 86 14.18 -0.19 2.37
CA LEU A 86 13.71 -0.06 0.99
C LEU A 86 13.41 -1.45 0.39
N LYS A 87 12.23 -1.60 -0.22
CA LYS A 87 11.88 -2.81 -0.99
C LYS A 87 12.21 -2.65 -2.47
N TYR A 88 11.60 -1.67 -3.12
CA TYR A 88 11.80 -1.41 -4.54
C TYR A 88 11.31 0.00 -4.89
N PHE A 89 11.65 0.45 -6.10
CA PHE A 89 11.07 1.66 -6.67
C PHE A 89 10.03 1.32 -7.73
N SER A 90 9.09 2.21 -7.96
CA SER A 90 8.09 2.11 -9.02
C SER A 90 7.80 3.49 -9.64
N ARG A 91 6.91 3.51 -10.62
CA ARG A 91 6.44 4.68 -11.36
C ARG A 91 4.97 4.49 -11.68
N PHE A 92 4.22 5.57 -11.90
CA PHE A 92 2.91 5.46 -12.53
C PHE A 92 3.09 5.12 -14.02
N PHE A 93 2.38 4.08 -14.49
CA PHE A 93 2.52 3.58 -15.86
C PHE A 93 1.18 3.23 -16.51
N HIS A 94 1.09 3.35 -17.83
CA HIS A 94 0.03 2.77 -18.64
C HIS A 94 0.52 1.53 -19.38
N ILE A 95 -0.28 0.46 -19.37
CA ILE A 95 -0.02 -0.69 -20.24
C ILE A 95 -0.67 -0.45 -21.59
N GLN A 96 0.14 -0.63 -22.63
CA GLN A 96 -0.28 -0.65 -24.03
C GLN A 96 0.06 -2.01 -24.61
N ILE A 97 -0.70 -2.43 -25.63
CA ILE A 97 -0.52 -3.70 -26.33
C ILE A 97 -0.36 -3.39 -27.81
N GLU A 98 0.63 -4.04 -28.42
CA GLU A 98 0.84 -4.04 -29.85
C GLU A 98 0.93 -5.50 -30.33
N SER A 99 0.34 -5.80 -31.48
CA SER A 99 0.40 -7.13 -32.09
C SER A 99 0.69 -7.07 -33.57
N SER A 100 1.42 -8.08 -34.05
CA SER A 100 1.77 -8.22 -35.46
C SER A 100 1.75 -9.69 -35.84
N LYS A 101 0.88 -10.03 -36.79
CA LYS A 101 0.88 -11.35 -37.42
C LYS A 101 1.88 -11.41 -38.58
N ARG A 102 2.64 -12.50 -38.65
CA ARG A 102 3.57 -12.80 -39.74
C ARG A 102 3.32 -14.22 -40.25
N CYS A 103 3.22 -14.36 -41.56
CA CYS A 103 3.16 -15.67 -42.18
C CYS A 103 4.49 -16.40 -41.96
N ALA A 104 4.48 -17.72 -42.04
CA ALA A 104 5.70 -18.51 -42.02
C ALA A 104 6.70 -18.00 -43.08
N GLU A 105 7.98 -18.03 -42.72
CA GLU A 105 9.10 -17.55 -43.53
C GLU A 105 9.12 -16.03 -43.76
N THR A 106 8.41 -15.24 -42.94
CA THR A 106 8.36 -13.78 -43.06
C THR A 106 8.61 -13.05 -41.74
N GLY A 107 9.31 -11.92 -41.79
CA GLY A 107 9.61 -11.10 -40.61
C GLY A 107 10.43 -11.88 -39.60
N SER A 108 9.98 -11.96 -38.35
CA SER A 108 10.61 -12.80 -37.32
C SER A 108 10.10 -14.25 -37.31
N CYS A 109 9.11 -14.62 -38.13
CA CYS A 109 8.45 -15.93 -38.09
C CYS A 109 9.20 -16.97 -38.94
N TYR A 110 10.19 -17.62 -38.34
CA TYR A 110 10.97 -18.72 -38.93
C TYR A 110 11.02 -19.92 -37.96
N ASP A 111 11.05 -21.13 -38.49
CA ASP A 111 11.17 -22.38 -37.72
C ASP A 111 10.18 -22.47 -36.53
N LEU A 112 10.69 -22.70 -35.31
CA LEU A 112 9.93 -22.82 -34.06
C LEU A 112 9.94 -21.52 -33.24
N LYS A 113 10.04 -20.35 -33.91
CA LYS A 113 10.23 -19.06 -33.22
C LYS A 113 9.25 -18.81 -32.08
N CYS A 114 7.95 -19.11 -32.26
CA CYS A 114 6.96 -18.87 -31.21
C CYS A 114 7.26 -19.64 -29.92
N SER A 115 7.76 -20.87 -30.03
CA SER A 115 8.05 -21.73 -28.89
C SER A 115 9.36 -21.37 -28.18
N GLU A 116 10.30 -20.77 -28.91
CA GLU A 116 11.63 -20.41 -28.40
C GLU A 116 11.77 -18.93 -28.01
N LEU A 117 10.75 -18.12 -28.31
CA LEU A 117 10.77 -16.67 -28.05
C LEU A 117 10.92 -16.38 -26.56
N LYS A 118 11.90 -15.55 -26.22
CA LYS A 118 12.09 -15.08 -24.84
C LYS A 118 11.24 -13.84 -24.57
N SER A 119 10.68 -13.75 -23.37
CA SER A 119 9.78 -12.65 -22.98
C SER A 119 10.35 -11.24 -23.11
N TYR A 120 11.68 -11.08 -23.01
CA TYR A 120 12.37 -9.79 -23.12
C TYR A 120 12.98 -9.56 -24.51
N GLU A 121 12.74 -10.46 -25.46
CA GLU A 121 13.28 -10.35 -26.80
C GLU A 121 12.60 -9.21 -27.57
N LYS A 122 13.42 -8.39 -28.24
CA LYS A 122 12.99 -7.27 -29.06
C LYS A 122 12.83 -7.75 -30.50
N LEU A 123 11.63 -7.63 -31.04
CA LEU A 123 11.32 -8.05 -32.41
C LEU A 123 11.30 -6.85 -33.35
N ILE A 124 11.64 -7.07 -34.62
CA ILE A 124 11.62 -6.01 -35.64
C ILE A 124 10.21 -5.47 -35.88
N GLU A 125 9.20 -6.29 -35.61
CA GLU A 125 7.78 -5.95 -35.66
C GLU A 125 7.41 -4.83 -34.67
N PHE A 126 8.18 -4.64 -33.60
CA PHE A 126 7.88 -3.74 -32.49
C PHE A 126 8.95 -2.64 -32.34
N ASN A 127 9.59 -2.22 -33.43
CA ASN A 127 10.75 -1.31 -33.37
C ASN A 127 10.46 0.00 -32.60
N ALA A 128 9.26 0.56 -32.73
CA ALA A 128 8.86 1.79 -32.04
C ALA A 128 8.58 1.60 -30.54
N THR A 129 8.24 0.38 -30.11
CA THR A 129 7.82 0.07 -28.73
C THR A 129 8.84 -0.75 -27.96
N ASN A 130 9.90 -1.20 -28.63
CA ASN A 130 11.04 -1.90 -28.05
C ASN A 130 11.84 -1.06 -27.03
N ASP A 131 11.72 0.26 -27.06
CA ASP A 131 12.40 1.16 -26.10
C ASP A 131 11.69 1.20 -24.75
N TYR A 132 10.42 0.80 -24.70
CA TYR A 132 9.66 0.73 -23.47
C TYR A 132 9.81 -0.63 -22.79
N PRO A 133 9.85 -0.68 -21.45
CA PRO A 133 9.88 -1.92 -20.70
C PRO A 133 8.58 -2.70 -20.92
N GLY A 134 8.70 -3.97 -21.25
CA GLY A 134 7.55 -4.78 -21.66
C GLY A 134 7.94 -6.20 -22.01
N ILE A 135 6.91 -7.02 -22.21
CA ILE A 135 7.02 -8.45 -22.45
C ILE A 135 6.49 -8.76 -23.84
N THR A 136 7.31 -9.47 -24.61
CA THR A 136 6.99 -9.99 -25.93
C THR A 136 6.63 -11.47 -25.82
N GLN A 137 5.53 -11.87 -26.44
CA GLN A 137 5.06 -13.26 -26.49
C GLN A 137 4.60 -13.60 -27.90
N CYS A 138 4.41 -14.90 -28.14
CA CYS A 138 4.01 -15.44 -29.43
C CYS A 138 2.96 -16.51 -29.25
N VAL A 139 1.99 -16.53 -30.15
CA VAL A 139 1.02 -17.62 -30.29
C VAL A 139 0.96 -18.02 -31.76
N GLU A 140 0.90 -19.32 -32.00
CA GLU A 140 0.70 -19.84 -33.35
C GLU A 140 -0.74 -19.56 -33.80
N SER A 141 -0.89 -19.18 -35.06
CA SER A 141 -2.14 -18.79 -35.69
C SER A 141 -2.30 -19.51 -37.03
N SER A 142 -3.52 -19.52 -37.57
CA SER A 142 -3.81 -20.23 -38.82
C SER A 142 -3.00 -19.65 -39.99
N GLY A 143 -2.28 -20.50 -40.70
CA GLY A 143 -1.71 -20.20 -42.01
C GLY A 143 -2.69 -20.45 -43.17
N GLY A 144 -2.20 -20.32 -44.39
CA GLY A 144 -2.95 -20.58 -45.62
C GLY A 144 -3.64 -19.37 -46.23
N TRP A 145 -4.13 -19.56 -47.46
CA TRP A 145 -4.63 -18.47 -48.30
C TRP A 145 -5.80 -17.71 -47.65
N PHE A 146 -6.66 -18.42 -46.92
CA PHE A 146 -7.82 -17.84 -46.24
C PHE A 146 -7.45 -16.97 -45.03
N SER A 147 -6.24 -17.09 -44.50
CA SER A 147 -5.74 -16.29 -43.38
C SER A 147 -4.71 -15.23 -43.81
N GLY A 148 -4.59 -14.99 -45.13
CA GLY A 148 -3.69 -14.00 -45.71
C GLY A 148 -2.27 -14.50 -46.00
N CYS A 149 -2.02 -15.81 -45.89
CA CYS A 149 -0.69 -16.40 -46.05
C CYS A 149 -0.58 -17.31 -47.28
N PHE A 150 0.57 -17.31 -47.95
CA PHE A 150 0.80 -18.17 -49.12
C PHE A 150 0.96 -19.65 -48.72
N TYR A 151 1.70 -19.91 -47.63
CA TYR A 151 1.94 -21.25 -47.12
C TYR A 151 0.88 -21.67 -46.09
N THR A 152 0.59 -22.98 -46.02
CA THR A 152 -0.32 -23.58 -45.02
C THR A 152 0.35 -23.83 -43.68
N THR A 153 1.65 -23.56 -43.56
CA THR A 153 2.40 -23.60 -42.31
C THR A 153 1.82 -22.56 -41.32
N PRO A 154 1.77 -22.87 -40.01
CA PRO A 154 1.25 -21.94 -39.02
C PRO A 154 1.93 -20.57 -39.09
N ALA A 155 1.13 -19.51 -38.97
CA ALA A 155 1.63 -18.14 -38.90
C ALA A 155 1.95 -17.78 -37.44
N CYS A 156 2.89 -16.86 -37.22
CA CYS A 156 3.22 -16.37 -35.89
C CYS A 156 2.44 -15.09 -35.60
N THR A 157 1.64 -15.08 -34.54
CA THR A 157 1.05 -13.85 -34.01
C THR A 157 1.87 -13.40 -32.81
N PHE A 158 2.77 -12.44 -33.07
CA PHE A 158 3.54 -11.81 -32.03
C PHE A 158 2.72 -10.74 -31.35
N TYR A 159 2.89 -10.58 -30.04
CA TYR A 159 2.34 -9.45 -29.32
C TYR A 159 3.29 -9.01 -28.22
N ARG A 160 3.25 -7.72 -27.92
CA ARG A 160 4.03 -7.10 -26.87
C ARG A 160 3.10 -6.24 -26.04
N PHE A 161 3.06 -6.48 -24.74
CA PHE A 161 2.51 -5.51 -23.81
C PHE A 161 3.65 -4.78 -23.10
N TYR A 162 3.58 -3.46 -23.07
CA TYR A 162 4.66 -2.62 -22.57
C TYR A 162 4.09 -1.47 -21.74
N ALA A 163 4.88 -1.02 -20.78
CA ALA A 163 4.57 0.08 -19.90
C ALA A 163 5.04 1.40 -20.52
N THR A 164 4.22 2.44 -20.40
CA THR A 164 4.56 3.82 -20.77
C THR A 164 4.39 4.73 -19.55
N PRO A 165 5.25 5.74 -19.35
CA PRO A 165 5.16 6.60 -18.17
C PRO A 165 3.90 7.47 -18.20
N VAL A 166 3.21 7.56 -17.06
CA VAL A 166 2.13 8.54 -16.85
C VAL A 166 2.74 9.90 -16.50
N ASP A 167 3.73 9.89 -15.61
CA ASP A 167 4.40 11.08 -15.11
C ASP A 167 5.87 10.79 -14.74
N GLU A 168 6.57 11.80 -14.22
CA GLU A 168 7.98 11.74 -13.80
C GLU A 168 8.20 11.32 -12.33
N ARG A 169 7.13 11.09 -11.56
CA ARG A 169 7.24 10.85 -10.11
C ARG A 169 7.72 9.44 -9.83
N ILE A 170 8.73 9.35 -8.99
CA ILE A 170 9.29 8.06 -8.54
C ILE A 170 8.62 7.68 -7.22
N LEU A 171 8.04 6.49 -7.20
CA LEU A 171 7.47 5.90 -5.99
C LEU A 171 8.54 5.06 -5.31
N GLU A 172 8.75 5.32 -4.03
CA GLU A 172 9.62 4.54 -3.17
C GLU A 172 8.77 3.67 -2.25
N ILE A 173 8.87 2.35 -2.40
CA ILE A 173 8.13 1.39 -1.59
C ILE A 173 9.08 0.80 -0.56
N PHE A 174 8.70 0.88 0.72
CA PHE A 174 9.55 0.45 1.82
C PHE A 174 8.73 -0.10 2.99
N GLU A 175 9.41 -0.79 3.89
CA GLU A 175 8.84 -1.28 5.14
C GLU A 175 9.67 -0.79 6.34
N CYS A 176 9.13 -0.96 7.53
CA CYS A 176 9.78 -0.57 8.78
C CYS A 176 10.02 -1.82 9.64
N PRO A 177 11.07 -2.62 9.36
CA PRO A 177 11.33 -3.87 10.07
C PRO A 177 11.63 -3.64 11.56
N LYS A 178 12.11 -2.45 11.92
CA LYS A 178 12.38 -2.04 13.29
C LYS A 178 11.85 -0.64 13.52
N TRP A 179 11.27 -0.44 14.69
CA TRP A 179 10.86 0.87 15.18
C TRP A 179 11.65 1.20 16.44
N GLU A 180 12.25 2.38 16.48
CA GLU A 180 13.04 2.83 17.61
C GLU A 180 12.20 3.78 18.47
N LEU A 181 11.94 3.35 19.71
CA LEU A 181 11.12 4.10 20.65
C LEU A 181 11.96 5.19 21.32
N GLY A 182 11.36 6.36 21.48
CA GLY A 182 11.95 7.50 22.18
C GLY A 182 10.88 8.30 22.92
N LEU A 183 11.31 9.00 23.97
CA LEU A 183 10.46 9.75 24.87
C LEU A 183 10.93 11.20 24.94
N SER A 184 10.05 12.14 24.61
CA SER A 184 10.28 13.57 24.86
C SER A 184 9.63 13.95 26.19
N MET A 185 10.42 14.41 27.16
CA MET A 185 9.94 14.81 28.48
C MET A 185 10.48 16.17 28.91
N ASN A 186 9.71 16.89 29.72
CA ASN A 186 10.13 18.11 30.40
C ASN A 186 10.35 17.84 31.89
N LEU A 187 11.38 18.46 32.43
CA LEU A 187 11.75 18.45 33.83
C LEU A 187 11.65 19.89 34.35
N THR A 188 10.91 20.08 35.43
CA THR A 188 10.79 21.35 36.13
C THR A 188 11.25 21.18 37.57
N ILE A 189 12.20 22.00 38.01
CA ILE A 189 12.68 22.06 39.39
C ILE A 189 12.24 23.41 39.95
N ASP A 190 11.44 23.38 41.00
CA ASP A 190 10.96 24.59 41.69
C ASP A 190 11.52 24.60 43.12
N THR A 191 12.48 25.48 43.40
CA THR A 191 13.08 25.65 44.73
C THR A 191 12.88 27.09 45.21
N ASN A 192 13.19 27.33 46.49
CA ASN A 192 13.18 28.69 47.05
C ASN A 192 14.15 29.66 46.34
N GLU A 193 15.11 29.15 45.57
CA GLU A 193 16.11 29.93 44.83
C GLU A 193 15.64 30.28 43.40
N GLY A 194 14.58 29.61 42.91
CA GLY A 194 13.99 29.86 41.61
C GLY A 194 13.47 28.61 40.91
N LYS A 195 12.84 28.83 39.75
CA LYS A 195 12.28 27.79 38.90
C LYS A 195 13.21 27.50 37.72
N TRP A 196 13.46 26.23 37.45
CA TRP A 196 14.33 25.73 36.39
C TRP A 196 13.60 24.72 35.51
N GLU A 197 13.68 24.87 34.19
CA GLU A 197 13.00 24.00 33.22
C GLU A 197 14.00 23.43 32.20
N SER A 198 13.94 22.13 31.95
CA SER A 198 14.82 21.41 31.04
C SER A 198 14.03 20.39 30.21
N ALA A 199 14.27 20.33 28.90
CA ALA A 199 13.67 19.35 28.01
C ALA A 199 14.67 18.23 27.67
N PHE A 200 14.18 17.00 27.58
CA PHE A 200 14.95 15.80 27.29
C PHE A 200 14.30 15.00 26.17
N ASN A 201 15.13 14.49 25.25
CA ASN A 201 14.75 13.44 24.30
C ASN A 201 15.54 12.19 24.70
N LEU A 202 14.84 11.23 25.30
CA LEU A 202 15.44 10.02 25.84
C LEU A 202 15.22 8.85 24.89
N VAL A 203 16.22 7.99 24.80
CA VAL A 203 16.19 6.70 24.11
C VAL A 203 16.49 5.62 25.14
N PRO A 204 15.81 4.46 25.13
CA PRO A 204 16.03 3.42 26.11
C PRO A 204 17.51 3.02 26.22
N GLY A 205 18.01 2.94 27.46
CA GLY A 205 19.40 2.57 27.78
C GLY A 205 20.43 3.69 27.66
N MET A 206 20.05 4.88 27.16
CA MET A 206 20.97 6.03 27.04
C MET A 206 20.76 7.03 28.17
N ALA A 207 21.84 7.30 28.92
CA ALA A 207 21.85 8.31 29.96
C ALA A 207 22.02 9.72 29.37
N SER A 208 21.15 10.64 29.77
CA SER A 208 21.24 12.05 29.44
C SER A 208 21.61 12.84 30.69
N ARG A 209 22.80 13.46 30.66
CA ARG A 209 23.32 14.25 31.78
C ARG A 209 23.21 15.73 31.47
N GLN A 210 22.63 16.50 32.40
CA GLN A 210 22.74 17.95 32.34
C GLN A 210 23.86 18.48 33.21
N SER A 211 24.69 19.34 32.61
CA SER A 211 25.91 19.88 33.22
C SER A 211 25.66 20.83 34.39
N LYS A 212 24.46 21.43 34.50
CA LYS A 212 24.18 22.46 35.51
C LYS A 212 23.66 21.93 36.85
N ASN A 213 22.86 20.85 36.88
CA ASN A 213 22.09 20.48 38.08
C ASN A 213 22.51 19.15 38.72
N LYS A 214 23.60 18.52 38.27
CA LYS A 214 24.05 17.19 38.75
C LYS A 214 22.95 16.11 38.72
N ILE A 215 22.03 16.23 37.77
CA ILE A 215 20.96 15.27 37.53
C ILE A 215 21.28 14.53 36.23
N GLU A 216 21.23 13.21 36.30
CA GLU A 216 21.31 12.31 35.16
C GLU A 216 20.00 11.54 35.05
N ILE A 217 19.43 11.53 33.83
CA ILE A 217 18.16 10.89 33.53
C ILE A 217 18.37 9.84 32.46
N THR A 218 17.86 8.64 32.71
CA THR A 218 17.99 7.49 31.81
C THR A 218 16.63 6.84 31.63
N LEU A 219 16.18 6.69 30.38
CA LEU A 219 15.00 5.87 30.07
C LEU A 219 15.39 4.39 30.15
N LYS A 220 14.79 3.63 31.07
CA LYS A 220 15.10 2.21 31.27
C LYS A 220 14.31 1.33 30.34
N SER A 221 13.00 1.56 30.30
CA SER A 221 12.09 0.81 29.45
C SER A 221 10.95 1.73 29.02
N ILE A 222 10.37 1.43 27.86
CA ILE A 222 9.17 2.08 27.36
C ILE A 222 8.32 1.01 26.69
N THR A 223 7.05 0.97 27.02
CA THR A 223 6.09 0.03 26.46
C THR A 223 4.94 0.83 25.86
N THR A 224 4.61 0.48 24.62
CA THR A 224 3.52 1.05 23.85
C THR A 224 2.53 -0.06 23.50
N PRO A 225 1.25 0.25 23.22
CA PRO A 225 0.34 -0.69 22.60
C PRO A 225 0.97 -1.32 21.36
N ILE A 226 0.58 -2.54 21.02
CA ILE A 226 1.02 -3.19 19.77
C ILE A 226 0.58 -2.30 18.62
N LEU A 227 1.53 -1.64 17.98
CA LEU A 227 1.32 -0.69 16.91
C LEU A 227 0.86 -1.49 15.66
N PRO A 228 -0.41 -1.41 15.20
CA PRO A 228 -0.89 -2.18 14.04
C PRO A 228 -0.15 -1.82 12.74
N VAL A 229 0.51 -0.67 12.74
CA VAL A 229 1.32 -0.10 11.66
C VAL A 229 2.71 -0.74 11.53
N LEU A 230 3.16 -1.57 12.48
CA LEU A 230 4.51 -2.16 12.47
C LEU A 230 4.76 -3.07 11.26
N ASN A 231 3.73 -3.75 10.78
CA ASN A 231 3.83 -4.73 9.70
C ASN A 231 3.28 -4.19 8.36
N LYS A 232 3.21 -2.87 8.21
CA LYS A 232 2.69 -2.22 7.01
C LYS A 232 3.81 -1.71 6.13
N ASN A 233 3.56 -1.75 4.83
CA ASN A 233 4.41 -1.14 3.83
C ASN A 233 3.96 0.29 3.61
N PHE A 234 4.90 1.13 3.22
CA PHE A 234 4.67 2.54 2.93
C PHE A 234 5.16 2.86 1.53
N VAL A 235 4.52 3.86 0.94
CA VAL A 235 4.94 4.46 -0.32
C VAL A 235 5.22 5.93 -0.10
N PHE A 236 6.30 6.43 -0.70
CA PHE A 236 6.66 7.85 -0.69
C PHE A 236 6.96 8.31 -2.12
N ASP A 237 6.35 9.40 -2.56
CA ASP A 237 6.56 9.97 -3.90
C ASP A 237 7.57 11.14 -3.94
N GLY A 238 8.20 11.44 -2.79
CA GLY A 238 9.05 12.61 -2.60
C GLY A 238 8.35 13.79 -1.92
N LYS A 239 7.01 13.79 -1.86
CA LYS A 239 6.19 14.85 -1.24
C LYS A 239 5.17 14.28 -0.25
N LYS A 240 4.44 13.24 -0.65
CA LYS A 240 3.39 12.56 0.10
C LYS A 240 3.86 11.16 0.45
N ALA A 241 3.41 10.69 1.61
CA ALA A 241 3.59 9.31 2.05
C ALA A 241 2.22 8.69 2.31
N ALA A 242 2.07 7.40 2.00
CA ALA A 242 0.88 6.65 2.30
C ALA A 242 1.23 5.27 2.87
N MET A 243 0.38 4.75 3.73
CA MET A 243 0.40 3.35 4.16
C MET A 243 -0.28 2.50 3.08
N LEU A 244 0.37 1.42 2.68
CA LEU A 244 -0.13 0.51 1.66
C LEU A 244 -0.99 -0.59 2.29
N ASP A 245 -2.17 -0.79 1.72
CA ASP A 245 -2.91 -2.04 1.86
C ASP A 245 -2.37 -3.10 0.89
N TYR A 246 -2.83 -4.34 1.07
CA TYR A 246 -2.37 -5.48 0.29
C TYR A 246 -2.74 -5.37 -1.20
N GLU A 247 -3.90 -4.80 -1.51
CA GLU A 247 -4.38 -4.69 -2.89
C GLU A 247 -3.53 -3.68 -3.67
N ILE A 248 -3.30 -2.51 -3.10
CA ILE A 248 -2.48 -1.45 -3.69
C ILE A 248 -1.04 -1.93 -3.86
N GLU A 249 -0.48 -2.57 -2.84
CA GLU A 249 0.87 -3.12 -2.92
C GLU A 249 1.00 -4.15 -4.04
N THR A 250 0.02 -5.04 -4.20
CA THR A 250 0.04 -6.07 -5.26
C THR A 250 0.04 -5.47 -6.66
N GLN A 251 -0.65 -4.36 -6.87
CA GLN A 251 -0.63 -3.68 -8.16
C GLN A 251 0.67 -2.91 -8.41
N LEU A 252 1.20 -2.20 -7.40
CA LEU A 252 2.50 -1.52 -7.49
C LEU A 252 3.64 -2.52 -7.75
N ASN A 253 3.51 -3.74 -7.23
CA ASN A 253 4.45 -4.83 -7.46
C ASN A 253 4.54 -5.27 -8.94
N LYS A 254 3.60 -4.89 -9.82
CA LYS A 254 3.61 -5.26 -11.24
C LYS A 254 4.63 -4.48 -12.07
N PHE A 255 5.16 -3.38 -11.54
CA PHE A 255 6.18 -2.58 -12.20
C PHE A 255 7.27 -2.18 -11.21
N LYS A 256 8.39 -2.89 -11.26
CA LYS A 256 9.47 -2.79 -10.25
C LYS A 256 10.76 -2.31 -10.87
N CYS A 257 11.40 -1.35 -10.22
CA CYS A 257 12.71 -0.84 -10.57
C CYS A 257 13.69 -1.14 -9.41
N ALA A 258 14.91 -1.57 -9.72
CA ALA A 258 15.87 -1.99 -8.69
C ALA A 258 16.45 -0.81 -7.90
N ASN A 259 16.53 0.37 -8.52
CA ASN A 259 17.07 1.57 -7.90
C ASN A 259 16.43 2.84 -8.46
N LYS A 260 16.66 3.96 -7.77
CA LYS A 260 16.12 5.28 -8.13
C LYS A 260 16.53 5.75 -9.53
N TYR A 261 17.74 5.42 -9.97
CA TYR A 261 18.23 5.80 -11.31
C TYR A 261 17.46 5.08 -12.42
N GLN A 262 17.26 3.77 -12.29
CA GLN A 262 16.42 2.99 -13.20
C GLN A 262 14.98 3.47 -13.22
N ALA A 263 14.41 3.77 -12.04
CA ALA A 263 13.08 4.35 -11.95
C ALA A 263 13.01 5.72 -12.65
N GLY A 264 14.03 6.57 -12.51
CA GLY A 264 14.14 7.86 -13.19
C GLY A 264 14.12 7.74 -14.71
N ASN A 265 14.89 6.79 -15.25
CA ASN A 265 14.97 6.52 -16.69
C ASN A 265 13.86 5.58 -17.22
N PHE A 266 12.86 5.27 -16.38
CA PHE A 266 11.75 4.37 -16.72
C PHE A 266 12.21 2.98 -17.22
N ASN A 267 13.36 2.50 -16.73
CA ASN A 267 13.93 1.20 -17.08
C ASN A 267 13.64 0.19 -15.97
N CYS A 268 12.39 -0.27 -15.92
CA CYS A 268 11.87 -1.15 -14.87
C CYS A 268 11.35 -2.47 -15.45
N THR A 269 11.12 -3.46 -14.61
CA THR A 269 10.63 -4.77 -15.03
C THR A 269 9.11 -4.82 -14.86
N VAL A 270 8.41 -5.22 -15.94
CA VAL A 270 6.97 -5.52 -15.93
C VAL A 270 6.75 -6.97 -15.51
N ASP A 271 5.78 -7.22 -14.65
CA ASP A 271 5.38 -8.58 -14.26
C ASP A 271 4.65 -9.29 -15.42
N PRO A 272 5.05 -10.51 -15.81
CA PRO A 272 4.34 -11.31 -16.83
C PRO A 272 2.85 -11.52 -16.56
N LEU A 273 2.42 -11.52 -15.29
CA LEU A 273 1.02 -11.70 -14.90
C LEU A 273 0.18 -10.42 -15.01
N THR A 274 0.77 -9.30 -15.47
CA THR A 274 0.07 -8.03 -15.63
C THR A 274 -1.08 -8.12 -16.65
N CYS A 275 -0.90 -8.95 -17.69
CA CYS A 275 -1.85 -9.13 -18.78
C CYS A 275 -2.06 -10.61 -19.11
N SER A 276 -3.31 -10.98 -19.38
CA SER A 276 -3.67 -12.28 -19.94
C SER A 276 -4.23 -12.11 -21.35
N CYS A 277 -3.54 -12.65 -22.35
CA CYS A 277 -3.87 -12.49 -23.75
C CYS A 277 -4.39 -13.78 -24.38
N ARG A 278 -5.35 -13.64 -25.30
CA ARG A 278 -5.87 -14.73 -26.13
C ARG A 278 -5.77 -14.36 -27.62
N PRO A 279 -5.45 -15.31 -28.50
CA PRO A 279 -5.41 -15.07 -29.94
C PRO A 279 -6.80 -14.70 -30.49
N ALA A 280 -6.84 -13.77 -31.45
CA ALA A 280 -8.04 -13.29 -32.12
C ALA A 280 -7.74 -13.02 -33.61
N ASP A 281 -7.66 -14.10 -34.40
CA ASP A 281 -7.32 -14.12 -35.82
C ASP A 281 -6.00 -13.41 -36.16
N ASP A 282 -6.06 -12.14 -36.56
CA ASP A 282 -4.90 -11.31 -36.94
C ASP A 282 -4.36 -10.47 -35.77
N ASN A 283 -5.08 -10.42 -34.65
CA ASN A 283 -4.75 -9.65 -33.45
C ASN A 283 -4.77 -10.53 -32.20
N VAL A 284 -4.50 -9.91 -31.05
CA VAL A 284 -4.70 -10.54 -29.74
C VAL A 284 -5.67 -9.72 -28.88
N ASN A 285 -6.50 -10.41 -28.13
CA ASN A 285 -7.36 -9.83 -27.12
C ASN A 285 -6.72 -10.02 -25.75
N CYS A 286 -6.26 -8.94 -25.15
CA CYS A 286 -5.62 -8.96 -23.83
C CYS A 286 -6.50 -8.32 -22.76
N LEU A 287 -6.58 -9.01 -21.63
CA LEU A 287 -7.13 -8.49 -20.38
C LEU A 287 -5.96 -8.12 -19.49
N CYS A 288 -5.68 -6.82 -19.41
CA CYS A 288 -4.65 -6.27 -18.53
C CYS A 288 -5.28 -5.72 -17.26
N THR A 289 -4.52 -5.73 -16.17
CA THR A 289 -5.03 -5.18 -14.91
C THR A 289 -5.18 -3.67 -15.00
N GLU A 290 -6.23 -3.13 -14.36
CA GLU A 290 -6.39 -1.69 -14.22
C GLU A 290 -5.21 -1.08 -13.46
N ILE A 291 -4.81 0.10 -13.90
CA ILE A 291 -3.66 0.82 -13.37
C ILE A 291 -4.10 1.59 -12.13
N ILE A 292 -3.28 1.49 -11.08
CA ILE A 292 -3.47 2.29 -9.89
C ILE A 292 -3.22 3.76 -10.19
N LYS A 293 -4.22 4.58 -9.85
CA LYS A 293 -4.16 6.03 -9.92
C LYS A 293 -3.56 6.60 -8.64
N ASP A 294 -2.98 7.80 -8.76
CA ASP A 294 -2.49 8.58 -7.63
C ASP A 294 -3.56 8.72 -6.52
N GLU A 295 -4.78 9.03 -6.96
CA GLU A 295 -5.98 9.17 -6.12
C GLU A 295 -6.39 7.88 -5.41
N GLN A 296 -5.88 6.71 -5.76
CA GLN A 296 -6.16 5.46 -5.05
C GLN A 296 -5.10 5.18 -3.98
N ILE A 297 -3.85 5.56 -4.26
CA ILE A 297 -2.74 5.41 -3.31
C ILE A 297 -2.88 6.43 -2.18
N PHE A 298 -3.07 7.70 -2.52
CA PHE A 298 -3.06 8.82 -1.58
C PHE A 298 -4.48 9.26 -1.18
N GLN A 299 -5.39 8.30 -1.02
CA GLN A 299 -6.72 8.54 -0.44
C GLN A 299 -6.62 8.93 1.03
N GLU A 300 -7.64 9.60 1.55
CA GLU A 300 -7.69 10.02 2.96
C GLU A 300 -7.47 8.85 3.95
N SER A 301 -7.90 7.63 3.60
CA SER A 301 -7.73 6.44 4.45
C SER A 301 -6.29 5.91 4.52
N ASN A 302 -5.47 6.21 3.51
CA ASN A 302 -4.13 5.63 3.33
C ASN A 302 -3.02 6.69 3.46
N ASN A 303 -3.34 7.94 3.13
CA ASN A 303 -2.40 9.06 3.13
C ASN A 303 -1.96 9.40 4.55
N LEU A 304 -0.67 9.73 4.72
CA LEU A 304 -0.15 10.25 5.97
C LEU A 304 -0.34 11.78 6.01
N PRO A 305 -0.75 12.37 7.14
CA PRO A 305 -0.89 11.74 8.46
C PRO A 305 -2.11 10.83 8.60
N PHE A 306 -1.93 9.69 9.27
CA PHE A 306 -2.95 8.70 9.54
C PHE A 306 -3.11 8.51 11.05
N ASP A 307 -4.33 8.54 11.55
CA ASP A 307 -4.65 8.34 12.97
C ASP A 307 -5.55 7.11 13.11
N HIS A 308 -5.08 6.12 13.86
CA HIS A 308 -5.87 4.92 14.16
C HIS A 308 -5.56 4.37 15.55
N ASN A 309 -6.62 4.20 16.35
CA ASN A 309 -6.56 3.64 17.70
C ASN A 309 -5.54 4.35 18.62
N GLY A 310 -5.49 5.69 18.57
CA GLY A 310 -4.60 6.49 19.41
C GLY A 310 -3.13 6.42 19.00
N ILE A 311 -2.88 6.20 17.71
CA ILE A 311 -1.55 6.20 17.11
C ILE A 311 -1.60 7.08 15.87
N LEU A 312 -0.94 8.23 15.96
CA LEU A 312 -0.76 9.13 14.82
C LEU A 312 0.54 8.77 14.09
N VAL A 313 0.46 8.36 12.83
CA VAL A 313 1.62 8.15 11.97
C VAL A 313 1.72 9.30 10.99
N LYS A 314 2.89 9.93 10.90
CA LYS A 314 3.14 11.03 9.97
C LYS A 314 4.59 11.06 9.51
N VAL A 315 4.85 11.81 8.45
CA VAL A 315 6.22 12.19 8.07
C VAL A 315 6.66 13.34 8.97
N ASP A 316 7.64 13.10 9.83
CA ASP A 316 8.26 14.10 10.72
C ASP A 316 9.71 14.28 10.27
N HIS A 317 10.08 15.49 9.84
CA HIS A 317 11.44 15.80 9.36
C HIS A 317 11.99 14.88 8.25
N GLY A 318 11.10 14.31 7.43
CA GLY A 318 11.47 13.40 6.32
C GLY A 318 11.46 11.91 6.69
N GLU A 319 11.17 11.57 7.95
CA GLU A 319 11.10 10.19 8.43
C GLU A 319 9.67 9.83 8.84
N ILE A 320 9.26 8.59 8.59
CA ILE A 320 7.98 8.11 9.10
C ILE A 320 8.11 7.91 10.62
N THR A 321 7.29 8.62 11.37
CA THR A 321 7.27 8.56 12.83
C THR A 321 5.85 8.29 13.31
N ALA A 322 5.72 7.33 14.22
CA ALA A 322 4.48 7.05 14.92
C ALA A 322 4.49 7.72 16.30
N PHE A 323 3.35 8.29 16.68
CA PHE A 323 3.13 8.99 17.94
C PHE A 323 1.99 8.27 18.66
N PRO A 324 2.30 7.30 19.54
CA PRO A 324 1.30 6.64 20.37
C PRO A 324 0.84 7.57 21.51
N ASP A 325 -0.47 7.62 21.75
CA ASP A 325 -1.08 8.45 22.80
C ASP A 325 -0.88 7.87 24.20
N LEU A 326 -0.87 6.54 24.31
CA LEU A 326 -0.79 5.79 25.56
C LEU A 326 0.55 5.06 25.66
N THR A 327 1.39 5.46 26.61
CA THR A 327 2.73 4.86 26.78
C THR A 327 3.13 4.76 28.23
N SER A 328 3.56 3.57 28.67
CA SER A 328 4.19 3.41 29.97
C SER A 328 5.71 3.48 29.84
N ALA A 329 6.37 4.14 30.77
CA ALA A 329 7.83 4.32 30.73
C ALA A 329 8.44 4.22 32.12
N GLU A 330 9.59 3.57 32.23
CA GLU A 330 10.40 3.57 33.44
C GLU A 330 11.58 4.52 33.25
N VAL A 331 11.64 5.57 34.06
CA VAL A 331 12.70 6.57 34.01
C VAL A 331 13.52 6.48 35.28
N GLN A 332 14.82 6.26 35.12
CA GLN A 332 15.80 6.29 36.19
C GLN A 332 16.37 7.69 36.32
N ILE A 333 16.42 8.21 37.54
CA ILE A 333 17.03 9.48 37.89
C ILE A 333 18.16 9.22 38.87
N LYS A 334 19.32 9.78 38.58
CA LYS A 334 20.46 9.82 39.48
C LYS A 334 20.70 11.26 39.91
N ILE A 335 20.73 11.48 41.23
CA ILE A 335 20.93 12.81 41.83
C ILE A 335 22.02 12.73 42.91
N GLU A 336 22.95 13.68 42.87
CA GLU A 336 24.02 13.83 43.84
C GLU A 336 23.61 14.82 44.95
N GLY A 337 23.74 14.43 46.22
CA GLY A 337 23.54 15.34 47.37
C GLY A 337 22.08 15.66 47.76
N MET A 338 21.09 15.04 47.13
CA MET A 338 19.66 15.24 47.40
C MET A 338 18.91 13.91 47.47
N ILE A 339 17.73 13.92 48.10
CA ILE A 339 16.84 12.78 48.24
C ILE A 339 15.46 13.16 47.66
N LEU A 340 14.94 12.39 46.70
CA LEU A 340 13.54 12.54 46.31
C LEU A 340 12.67 11.74 47.28
N LYS A 341 11.57 12.34 47.73
CA LYS A 341 10.52 11.66 48.47
C LYS A 341 9.20 11.79 47.71
N THR A 342 8.45 10.71 47.69
CA THR A 342 7.07 10.67 47.21
C THR A 342 6.14 10.87 48.40
N GLU A 343 5.30 11.89 48.37
CA GLU A 343 4.23 12.05 49.35
C GLU A 343 2.98 11.35 48.82
N ILE A 344 2.42 10.44 49.62
CA ILE A 344 1.14 9.79 49.31
C ILE A 344 0.06 10.53 50.10
N SER A 345 -0.87 11.15 49.40
CA SER A 345 -2.05 11.76 50.02
C SER A 345 -3.05 10.66 50.43
N MET A 346 -3.52 10.69 51.68
CA MET A 346 -4.56 9.79 52.18
C MET A 346 -5.95 10.29 51.74
N ASN A 347 -6.27 10.12 50.47
CA ASN A 347 -7.57 10.47 49.92
C ASN A 347 -8.38 9.24 49.53
N THR A 348 -9.69 9.44 49.44
CA THR A 348 -10.68 8.43 49.09
C THR A 348 -11.34 8.81 47.77
N CYS A 349 -11.52 7.86 46.86
CA CYS A 349 -12.13 8.12 45.54
C CYS A 349 -13.44 7.37 45.41
N ILE A 350 -14.42 8.06 44.83
CA ILE A 350 -15.73 7.53 44.52
C ILE A 350 -15.89 7.62 43.01
N VAL A 351 -16.06 6.45 42.38
CA VAL A 351 -16.21 6.32 40.93
C VAL A 351 -17.61 5.80 40.61
N ARG A 352 -18.19 6.32 39.53
CA ARG A 352 -19.41 5.81 38.90
C ARG A 352 -19.14 5.57 37.42
N ALA A 353 -19.81 4.57 36.85
CA ALA A 353 -19.62 4.20 35.46
C ALA A 353 -20.97 3.92 34.80
N ASN A 354 -21.12 4.37 33.56
CA ASN A 354 -22.21 3.96 32.67
C ASN A 354 -21.64 3.27 31.42
N LEU A 355 -22.29 2.20 30.98
CA LEU A 355 -21.84 1.38 29.85
C LEU A 355 -22.82 1.49 28.67
N THR A 356 -22.31 1.77 27.48
CA THR A 356 -23.10 1.80 26.23
C THR A 356 -22.29 1.26 25.05
N GLY A 357 -22.92 0.67 24.03
CA GLY A 357 -22.22 0.23 22.81
C GLY A 357 -22.42 -1.23 22.47
N CYS A 358 -21.40 -1.88 21.91
CA CYS A 358 -21.48 -3.24 21.40
C CYS A 358 -20.37 -4.18 21.95
N PHE A 359 -20.70 -5.47 22.02
CA PHE A 359 -19.74 -6.55 22.28
C PHE A 359 -19.28 -7.17 20.95
N ASP A 360 -18.07 -7.73 20.92
CA ASP A 360 -17.43 -8.32 19.73
C ASP A 360 -17.44 -7.44 18.46
N CYS A 361 -17.31 -6.13 18.63
CA CYS A 361 -17.38 -5.16 17.53
C CYS A 361 -16.13 -4.28 17.44
N LYS A 362 -15.83 -3.78 16.23
CA LYS A 362 -14.69 -2.90 15.98
C LYS A 362 -14.73 -1.58 16.77
N LYS A 363 -15.93 -1.05 17.03
CA LYS A 363 -16.11 0.20 17.79
C LYS A 363 -16.02 0.01 19.32
N GLY A 364 -16.17 -1.22 19.81
CA GLY A 364 -16.23 -1.53 21.24
C GLY A 364 -17.43 -0.91 21.98
N ALA A 365 -17.41 -1.06 23.29
CA ALA A 365 -18.31 -0.39 24.22
C ALA A 365 -17.65 0.86 24.80
N HIS A 366 -18.43 1.90 25.04
CA HIS A 366 -18.03 3.14 25.67
C HIS A 366 -18.43 3.12 27.14
N VAL A 367 -17.42 3.22 28.01
CA VAL A 367 -17.57 3.36 29.46
C VAL A 367 -17.39 4.83 29.80
N ASP A 368 -18.46 5.44 30.31
CA ASP A 368 -18.49 6.81 30.77
C ASP A 368 -18.26 6.84 32.28
N LEU A 369 -17.06 7.23 32.68
CA LEU A 369 -16.60 7.26 34.06
C LEU A 369 -16.75 8.65 34.65
N GLU A 370 -17.26 8.72 35.88
CA GLU A 370 -17.27 9.91 36.71
C GLU A 370 -16.48 9.63 37.99
N CYS A 371 -15.51 10.49 38.32
CA CYS A 371 -14.74 10.37 39.57
C CYS A 371 -14.79 11.63 40.42
N LYS A 372 -14.87 11.43 41.73
CA LYS A 372 -14.71 12.46 42.76
C LYS A 372 -13.80 11.96 43.88
N THR A 373 -12.93 12.84 44.39
CA THR A 373 -12.17 12.60 45.62
C THR A 373 -12.59 13.56 46.74
N ASP A 374 -12.35 13.16 47.98
CA ASP A 374 -12.61 13.96 49.19
C ASP A 374 -11.61 15.12 49.35
N PHE A 375 -10.36 14.94 48.92
CA PHE A 375 -9.31 15.96 49.03
C PHE A 375 -8.21 15.81 47.97
N GLY A 376 -7.68 16.96 47.54
CA GLY A 376 -6.59 17.04 46.58
C GLY A 376 -6.97 16.63 45.16
N SER A 377 -5.97 16.46 44.30
CA SER A 377 -6.12 15.89 42.95
C SER A 377 -5.29 14.63 42.89
N THR A 378 -5.91 13.50 42.59
CA THR A 378 -5.27 12.19 42.46
C THR A 378 -5.77 11.47 41.23
N LEU A 379 -5.21 10.31 40.90
CA LEU A 379 -5.74 9.41 39.89
C LEU A 379 -6.26 8.15 40.60
N ALA A 380 -7.45 7.72 40.20
CA ALA A 380 -8.02 6.47 40.67
C ALA A 380 -7.69 5.36 39.66
N ASN A 381 -6.99 4.32 40.13
CA ASN A 381 -6.74 3.09 39.39
C ASN A 381 -7.91 2.14 39.60
N ILE A 382 -8.60 1.78 38.52
CA ILE A 382 -9.79 0.94 38.56
C ILE A 382 -9.44 -0.42 37.95
N ILE A 383 -9.71 -1.49 38.70
CA ILE A 383 -9.47 -2.87 38.31
C ILE A 383 -10.81 -3.59 38.28
N CYS A 384 -11.29 -3.90 37.08
CA CYS A 384 -12.43 -4.77 36.83
C CYS A 384 -11.92 -6.13 36.29
N PRO A 385 -12.72 -7.20 36.40
CA PRO A 385 -12.43 -8.49 35.76
C PRO A 385 -12.11 -8.38 34.25
N SER A 386 -12.87 -7.58 33.50
CA SER A 386 -12.68 -7.44 32.04
C SER A 386 -11.71 -6.35 31.62
N ALA A 387 -11.39 -5.39 32.50
CA ALA A 387 -10.57 -4.24 32.12
C ALA A 387 -9.88 -3.57 33.30
N LYS A 388 -8.72 -2.97 33.01
CA LYS A 388 -8.01 -2.07 33.92
C LYS A 388 -8.02 -0.68 33.31
N MET A 389 -8.37 0.32 34.10
CA MET A 389 -8.56 1.70 33.63
C MET A 389 -8.12 2.68 34.70
N ALA A 390 -7.92 3.94 34.32
CA ALA A 390 -7.71 5.00 35.29
C ALA A 390 -8.52 6.27 34.94
N ILE A 391 -8.69 7.12 35.95
CA ILE A 391 -9.39 8.40 35.81
C ILE A 391 -8.82 9.43 36.79
N PRO A 392 -8.54 10.66 36.35
CA PRO A 392 -8.20 11.75 37.27
C PRO A 392 -9.41 12.12 38.13
N CYS A 393 -9.18 12.29 39.42
CA CYS A 393 -10.20 12.61 40.41
C CYS A 393 -9.85 13.93 41.11
N ARG A 394 -10.87 14.78 41.24
CA ARG A 394 -10.78 16.06 41.96
C ARG A 394 -11.92 16.19 42.97
N PRO A 395 -11.90 17.24 43.83
CA PRO A 395 -13.06 17.53 44.69
C PRO A 395 -14.29 17.91 43.86
N THR A 396 -14.09 18.33 42.61
CA THR A 396 -15.10 18.46 41.56
C THR A 396 -15.24 17.15 40.78
N ILE A 397 -16.45 16.86 40.30
CA ILE A 397 -16.72 15.67 39.48
C ILE A 397 -15.96 15.83 38.15
N GLU A 398 -15.06 14.89 37.87
CA GLU A 398 -14.35 14.75 36.60
C GLU A 398 -14.98 13.62 35.80
N ARG A 399 -15.11 13.79 34.49
CA ARG A 399 -15.76 12.82 33.59
C ARG A 399 -14.83 12.42 32.46
N LYS A 400 -14.74 11.12 32.17
CA LYS A 400 -13.88 10.55 31.12
C LYS A 400 -14.59 9.40 30.43
N ILE A 401 -14.62 9.42 29.10
CA ILE A 401 -15.18 8.33 28.28
C ILE A 401 -14.02 7.46 27.78
N LEU A 402 -14.14 6.15 27.96
CA LEU A 402 -13.18 5.14 27.54
C LEU A 402 -13.84 4.13 26.60
N SER A 403 -13.12 3.63 25.60
CA SER A 403 -13.60 2.52 24.76
C SER A 403 -12.96 1.21 25.20
N ILE A 404 -13.79 0.21 25.50
CA ILE A 404 -13.40 -1.12 26.00
C ILE A 404 -14.09 -2.19 25.15
N HIS A 405 -13.36 -3.27 24.84
CA HIS A 405 -13.92 -4.40 24.10
C HIS A 405 -14.34 -5.51 25.06
N PHE A 406 -15.62 -5.87 25.00
CA PHE A 406 -16.19 -6.99 25.74
C PHE A 406 -16.56 -8.11 24.77
N SER A 407 -16.48 -9.35 25.24
CA SER A 407 -16.87 -10.57 24.51
C SER A 407 -18.27 -11.06 24.84
N THR A 408 -18.95 -10.44 25.82
CA THR A 408 -20.30 -10.83 26.27
C THR A 408 -21.25 -9.64 26.25
N SER A 409 -22.54 -9.92 26.04
CA SER A 409 -23.60 -8.90 26.00
C SER A 409 -23.97 -8.40 27.40
N ASP A 410 -24.12 -9.30 28.36
CA ASP A 410 -24.49 -8.94 29.73
C ASP A 410 -23.23 -8.76 30.57
N ILE A 411 -22.99 -7.52 31.02
CA ILE A 411 -21.88 -7.15 31.89
C ILE A 411 -22.41 -6.87 33.28
N ASP A 412 -21.88 -7.60 34.27
CA ASP A 412 -22.11 -7.39 35.70
C ASP A 412 -20.82 -7.69 36.46
N GLU A 413 -20.04 -6.65 36.71
CA GLU A 413 -18.70 -6.75 37.25
C GLU A 413 -18.51 -5.83 38.46
N THR A 414 -17.96 -6.38 39.53
CA THR A 414 -17.51 -5.58 40.67
C THR A 414 -16.08 -5.11 40.43
N CYS A 415 -15.90 -3.79 40.35
CA CYS A 415 -14.60 -3.16 40.12
C CYS A 415 -14.02 -2.61 41.42
N GLU A 416 -12.72 -2.79 41.62
CA GLU A 416 -11.94 -2.23 42.72
C GLU A 416 -11.28 -0.92 42.29
N VAL A 417 -11.29 0.08 43.16
CA VAL A 417 -10.75 1.42 42.91
C VAL A 417 -9.69 1.71 43.95
N PHE A 418 -8.48 1.97 43.47
CA PHE A 418 -7.32 2.32 44.27
C PHE A 418 -6.96 3.78 44.05
N CYS A 419 -7.17 4.59 45.07
CA CYS A 419 -6.56 5.90 45.18
C CYS A 419 -6.20 6.15 46.65
N GLY A 420 -5.05 6.75 46.90
CA GLY A 420 -4.55 6.89 48.26
C GLY A 420 -4.31 5.54 48.96
N SER A 421 -4.78 5.41 50.20
CA SER A 421 -4.49 4.26 51.07
C SER A 421 -5.64 3.26 51.25
N SER A 422 -6.89 3.63 50.93
CA SER A 422 -8.07 2.79 51.17
C SER A 422 -8.81 2.47 49.87
N PRO A 423 -8.90 1.19 49.46
CA PRO A 423 -9.62 0.81 48.24
C PRO A 423 -11.13 0.95 48.41
N THR A 424 -11.81 1.45 47.38
CA THR A 424 -13.27 1.49 47.28
C THR A 424 -13.73 0.57 46.13
N THR A 425 -15.03 0.27 46.04
CA THR A 425 -15.57 -0.57 44.96
C THR A 425 -16.82 0.04 44.34
N PHE A 426 -17.09 -0.29 43.07
CA PHE A 426 -18.34 0.03 42.40
C PHE A 426 -18.78 -1.12 41.48
N GLN A 427 -20.06 -1.12 41.08
CA GLN A 427 -20.61 -2.10 40.14
C GLN A 427 -20.65 -1.51 38.73
N LEU A 428 -20.05 -2.22 37.77
CA LEU A 428 -20.15 -1.94 36.34
C LEU A 428 -21.22 -2.85 35.74
N GLN A 429 -22.37 -2.28 35.40
CA GLN A 429 -23.51 -3.03 34.88
C GLN A 429 -24.03 -2.43 33.57
N GLY A 430 -24.36 -3.29 32.60
CA GLY A 430 -24.98 -2.87 31.36
C GLY A 430 -25.18 -4.01 30.36
N LYS A 431 -26.08 -3.80 29.40
CA LYS A 431 -26.36 -4.74 28.32
C LYS A 431 -25.89 -4.15 26.99
N LEU A 432 -24.94 -4.82 26.35
CA LEU A 432 -24.34 -4.42 25.08
C LEU A 432 -25.07 -5.05 23.89
N ALA A 433 -25.25 -4.29 22.83
CA ALA A 433 -25.89 -4.76 21.61
C ALA A 433 -24.91 -5.55 20.72
N TYR A 434 -25.40 -6.54 19.98
CA TYR A 434 -24.61 -7.18 18.91
C TYR A 434 -24.65 -6.29 17.66
N PRO A 435 -23.53 -6.07 16.95
CA PRO A 435 -23.54 -5.28 15.71
C PRO A 435 -24.29 -6.05 14.61
N GLU A 436 -25.56 -5.68 14.36
CA GLU A 436 -26.38 -6.18 13.24
C GLU A 436 -25.75 -5.96 11.84
N ALA A 437 -24.68 -5.16 11.75
CA ALA A 437 -23.99 -4.86 10.49
C ALA A 437 -23.28 -6.09 9.85
N ALA A 438 -22.94 -7.14 10.62
CA ALA A 438 -22.25 -8.31 10.07
C ALA A 438 -23.17 -9.25 9.26
N LEU A 439 -24.50 -9.17 9.44
CA LEU A 439 -25.46 -9.99 8.70
C LEU A 439 -25.84 -9.39 7.33
N ASN A 440 -25.68 -8.08 7.15
CA ASN A 440 -26.02 -7.42 5.89
C ASN A 440 -24.91 -7.53 4.83
N ASP A 441 -23.63 -7.68 5.22
CA ASP A 441 -22.52 -7.88 4.29
C ASP A 441 -22.51 -9.27 3.64
N VAL A 442 -23.20 -10.25 4.24
CA VAL A 442 -23.33 -11.61 3.68
C VAL A 442 -24.56 -11.74 2.77
N ILE A 443 -25.54 -10.83 2.86
CA ILE A 443 -26.84 -10.97 2.17
C ILE A 443 -27.06 -9.91 1.07
N TRP A 444 -26.18 -8.91 0.89
CA TRP A 444 -26.28 -7.93 -0.20
C TRP A 444 -25.08 -7.86 -1.18
N ASN A 445 -24.42 -9.00 -1.43
CA ASN A 445 -23.42 -9.12 -2.51
C ASN A 445 -23.80 -10.18 -3.57
N GLU A 446 -25.10 -10.37 -3.84
CA GLU A 446 -25.57 -11.12 -5.02
C GLU A 446 -26.28 -10.23 -6.06
N GLU A 447 -26.30 -8.91 -5.85
CA GLU A 447 -26.92 -7.98 -6.78
C GLU A 447 -26.18 -6.64 -6.79
N TYR A 448 -25.04 -6.55 -7.48
CA TYR A 448 -24.66 -5.40 -8.32
C TYR A 448 -23.37 -5.71 -9.09
N GLY A 449 -23.57 -6.25 -10.29
CA GLY A 449 -22.51 -6.51 -11.27
C GLY A 449 -23.00 -6.65 -12.71
N ASN A 450 -24.30 -6.45 -12.97
CA ASN A 450 -24.78 -5.97 -14.27
C ASN A 450 -24.26 -4.53 -14.47
N LYS A 451 -22.94 -4.38 -14.56
CA LYS A 451 -22.38 -3.29 -15.35
C LYS A 451 -22.81 -3.62 -16.76
N THR A 452 -23.86 -2.93 -17.20
CA THR A 452 -24.07 -2.63 -18.60
C THR A 452 -22.70 -2.51 -19.25
N ALA A 453 -22.41 -3.44 -20.17
CA ALA A 453 -21.29 -3.28 -21.06
C ALA A 453 -21.31 -1.82 -21.52
N PRO A 454 -20.17 -1.10 -21.50
CA PRO A 454 -20.15 0.23 -22.10
C PRO A 454 -20.77 0.05 -23.47
N HIS A 455 -21.84 0.80 -23.73
CA HIS A 455 -22.43 0.87 -25.05
C HIS A 455 -21.35 1.47 -25.96
N TRP A 456 -20.47 0.61 -26.45
CA TRP A 456 -19.64 0.89 -27.58
C TRP A 456 -20.64 0.96 -28.72
N GLN A 457 -20.88 2.18 -29.18
CA GLN A 457 -21.44 2.36 -30.50
C GLN A 457 -20.60 1.49 -31.43
N LEU A 458 -21.25 0.49 -31.98
CA LEU A 458 -20.77 -0.31 -33.08
C LEU A 458 -20.62 0.66 -34.27
N LYS A 459 -19.58 1.50 -34.24
CA LYS A 459 -19.01 2.05 -35.46
C LYS A 459 -18.39 0.84 -36.13
N LEU A 460 -19.24 0.15 -36.88
CA LEU A 460 -18.78 -0.64 -38.01
C LEU A 460 -17.73 0.23 -38.69
N PRO A 461 -16.50 -0.25 -38.92
CA PRO A 461 -15.71 0.39 -39.97
C PRO A 461 -16.66 0.47 -41.16
N ASN A 462 -16.75 1.64 -41.80
CA ASN A 462 -17.41 1.71 -43.09
C ASN A 462 -16.75 0.61 -43.92
N MET A 463 -17.44 -0.53 -44.03
CA MET A 463 -16.99 -1.65 -44.80
C MET A 463 -17.20 -1.17 -46.21
N ASP A 464 -16.17 -0.52 -46.72
CA ASP A 464 -16.14 -0.01 -48.06
C ASP A 464 -16.32 -1.22 -48.96
N ILE A 465 -17.52 -1.31 -49.54
CA ILE A 465 -18.02 -2.42 -50.36
C ILE A 465 -17.09 -2.62 -51.56
N THR A 466 -16.22 -1.65 -51.84
CA THR A 466 -15.17 -1.71 -52.86
C THR A 466 -14.06 -2.71 -52.56
N ASN A 467 -13.73 -3.04 -51.31
CA ASN A 467 -12.71 -4.05 -50.99
C ASN A 467 -13.27 -5.48 -50.94
N LEU A 468 -14.55 -5.65 -50.61
CA LEU A 468 -15.24 -6.95 -50.72
C LEU A 468 -15.44 -7.34 -52.20
N LEU A 469 -15.66 -6.35 -53.08
CA LEU A 469 -15.68 -6.58 -54.52
C LEU A 469 -14.30 -6.99 -55.07
N LYS A 470 -13.20 -6.45 -54.54
CA LYS A 470 -11.83 -6.81 -55.00
C LYS A 470 -11.48 -8.28 -54.74
N LEU A 471 -12.02 -8.90 -53.68
CA LEU A 471 -11.85 -10.32 -53.39
C LEU A 471 -12.55 -11.24 -54.42
N LEU A 472 -13.60 -10.75 -55.09
CA LEU A 472 -14.31 -11.46 -56.16
C LEU A 472 -13.78 -11.15 -57.57
N ILE A 473 -12.98 -10.09 -57.72
CA ILE A 473 -12.44 -9.63 -59.02
C ILE A 473 -11.13 -10.36 -59.36
N PHE A 474 -10.26 -10.62 -58.39
CA PHE A 474 -8.99 -11.35 -58.60
C PHE A 474 -9.17 -12.77 -59.18
N PRO A 475 -10.09 -13.63 -58.68
CA PRO A 475 -10.33 -14.94 -59.29
C PRO A 475 -10.99 -14.85 -60.68
N ARG A 476 -11.68 -13.74 -60.99
CA ARG A 476 -12.37 -13.54 -62.27
C ARG A 476 -11.39 -13.33 -63.43
N TYR A 477 -10.32 -12.58 -63.22
CA TYR A 477 -9.27 -12.38 -64.23
C TYR A 477 -8.38 -13.60 -64.40
N LEU A 478 -8.06 -14.32 -63.31
CA LEU A 478 -7.31 -15.57 -63.38
C LEU A 478 -8.10 -16.65 -64.14
N PHE A 479 -9.41 -16.76 -63.89
CA PHE A 479 -10.30 -17.70 -64.59
C PHE A 479 -10.47 -17.36 -66.08
N LEU A 480 -10.61 -16.07 -66.43
CA LEU A 480 -10.65 -15.63 -67.83
C LEU A 480 -9.34 -15.88 -68.57
N LEU A 481 -8.20 -15.72 -67.90
CA LEU A 481 -6.87 -15.99 -68.48
C LEU A 481 -6.68 -17.49 -68.75
N ILE A 482 -7.15 -18.36 -67.85
CA ILE A 482 -7.13 -19.83 -68.05
C ILE A 482 -8.05 -20.23 -69.22
N ILE A 483 -9.26 -19.66 -69.33
CA ILE A 483 -10.17 -19.91 -70.46
C ILE A 483 -9.56 -19.43 -71.79
N SER A 484 -8.92 -18.27 -71.80
CA SER A 484 -8.24 -17.75 -72.99
C SER A 484 -7.12 -18.68 -73.46
N ILE A 485 -6.30 -19.19 -72.54
CA ILE A 485 -5.24 -20.15 -72.85
C ILE A 485 -5.86 -21.45 -73.37
N PHE A 486 -6.90 -21.97 -72.72
CA PHE A 486 -7.58 -23.20 -73.15
C PHE A 486 -8.19 -23.06 -74.55
N LEU A 487 -8.87 -21.95 -74.85
CA LEU A 487 -9.44 -21.67 -76.17
C LEU A 487 -8.35 -21.50 -77.23
N PHE A 488 -7.21 -20.89 -76.90
CA PHE A 488 -6.06 -20.80 -77.79
C PHE A 488 -5.50 -22.17 -78.14
N PHE A 489 -5.33 -23.05 -77.15
CA PHE A 489 -4.94 -24.44 -77.37
C PHE A 489 -5.98 -25.21 -78.21
N LEU A 490 -7.27 -25.03 -77.97
CA LEU A 490 -8.34 -25.70 -78.72
C LEU A 490 -8.40 -25.23 -80.19
N MET A 491 -8.19 -23.94 -80.44
CA MET A 491 -8.07 -23.37 -81.78
C MET A 491 -6.86 -23.94 -82.53
N PHE A 492 -5.68 -23.95 -81.91
CA PHE A 492 -4.44 -24.39 -82.58
C PHE A 492 -4.37 -25.91 -82.77
N TYR A 493 -4.81 -26.70 -81.78
CA TYR A 493 -4.65 -28.16 -81.81
C TYR A 493 -5.87 -28.91 -82.33
N CYS A 494 -7.08 -28.33 -82.33
CA CYS A 494 -8.27 -29.00 -82.87
C CYS A 494 -8.78 -28.37 -84.18
N ILE A 495 -8.86 -27.05 -84.28
CA ILE A 495 -9.55 -26.38 -85.40
C ILE A 495 -8.63 -26.20 -86.63
N LEU A 496 -7.38 -25.77 -86.43
CA LEU A 496 -6.39 -25.65 -87.50
C LEU A 496 -6.11 -26.99 -88.25
N PRO A 497 -5.90 -28.13 -87.58
CA PRO A 497 -5.72 -29.42 -88.27
C PRO A 497 -7.00 -29.93 -88.95
N LEU A 498 -8.18 -29.53 -88.48
CA LEU A 498 -9.45 -29.89 -89.13
C LEU A 498 -9.68 -29.08 -90.42
N LEU A 499 -9.40 -27.77 -90.39
CA LEU A 499 -9.49 -26.88 -91.55
C LEU A 499 -8.49 -27.23 -92.64
N THR A 500 -7.26 -27.59 -92.26
CA THR A 500 -6.24 -28.06 -93.22
C THR A 500 -6.65 -29.37 -93.89
N ARG A 501 -7.27 -30.31 -93.15
CA ARG A 501 -7.82 -31.55 -93.74
C ARG A 501 -9.00 -31.29 -94.68
N LEU A 502 -9.88 -30.35 -94.34
CA LEU A 502 -11.02 -29.95 -95.19
C LEU A 502 -10.57 -29.22 -96.47
N LEU A 503 -9.57 -28.35 -96.37
CA LEU A 503 -8.95 -27.70 -97.55
C LEU A 503 -8.22 -28.70 -98.43
N LEU A 504 -7.49 -29.67 -97.87
CA LEU A 504 -6.87 -30.75 -98.65
C LEU A 504 -7.93 -31.58 -99.39
N SER A 505 -9.05 -31.90 -98.72
CA SER A 505 -10.16 -32.64 -99.31
C SER A 505 -10.87 -31.85 -100.43
N CYS A 506 -11.02 -30.52 -100.30
CA CYS A 506 -11.55 -29.68 -101.37
C CYS A 506 -10.59 -29.55 -102.57
N ILE A 507 -9.28 -29.48 -102.34
CA ILE A 507 -8.28 -29.45 -103.41
C ILE A 507 -8.22 -30.81 -104.14
N LEU A 508 -8.30 -31.92 -103.41
CA LEU A 508 -8.40 -33.27 -104.00
C LEU A 508 -9.70 -33.46 -104.80
N ASN A 509 -10.84 -32.97 -104.31
CA ASN A 509 -12.12 -33.08 -105.03
C ASN A 509 -12.21 -32.14 -106.26
N THR A 510 -11.55 -30.98 -106.24
CA THR A 510 -11.47 -30.10 -107.42
C THR A 510 -10.51 -30.65 -108.49
N PHE A 511 -9.46 -31.38 -108.11
CA PHE A 511 -8.64 -32.14 -109.06
C PHE A 511 -9.38 -33.36 -109.63
N ALA A 512 -10.19 -34.06 -108.81
CA ALA A 512 -11.02 -35.18 -109.29
C ALA A 512 -12.16 -34.71 -110.23
N ALA A 513 -12.80 -33.56 -109.95
CA ALA A 513 -13.82 -32.98 -110.83
C ALA A 513 -13.24 -32.45 -112.16
N ARG A 514 -11.95 -32.08 -112.20
CA ARG A 514 -11.27 -31.61 -113.43
C ARG A 514 -10.78 -32.77 -114.33
N SER A 515 -10.73 -34.02 -113.86
CA SER A 515 -10.37 -35.18 -114.70
C SER A 515 -11.58 -35.86 -115.37
N VAL A 516 -12.81 -35.67 -114.86
CA VAL A 516 -14.03 -36.25 -115.44
C VAL A 516 -14.69 -35.33 -116.50
N GLY A 517 -14.38 -34.04 -116.51
CA GLY A 517 -14.92 -33.06 -117.48
C GLY A 517 -14.24 -33.02 -118.86
N ASN A 518 -13.12 -33.74 -119.07
CA ASN A 518 -12.34 -33.70 -120.31
C ASN A 518 -12.47 -34.94 -121.22
N ASN A 519 -13.38 -35.89 -120.92
CA ASN A 519 -13.54 -37.13 -121.71
C ASN A 519 -14.86 -37.24 -122.50
N VAL A 520 -15.63 -36.15 -122.70
CA VAL A 520 -16.91 -36.19 -123.46
C VAL A 520 -17.01 -35.18 -124.62
N LYS A 521 -15.91 -34.52 -125.01
CA LYS A 521 -15.87 -33.65 -126.21
C LYS A 521 -14.58 -33.83 -127.00
N LEU A 522 -14.42 -34.99 -127.65
CA LEU A 522 -13.49 -35.22 -128.78
C LEU A 522 -13.83 -36.55 -129.49
N GLN A 523 -15.09 -36.69 -129.93
CA GLN A 523 -15.48 -37.59 -131.03
C GLN A 523 -16.40 -36.82 -131.96
N SER A 524 -15.81 -36.03 -132.87
CA SER A 524 -16.48 -35.43 -134.04
C SER A 524 -15.49 -34.48 -134.72
N LYS A 525 -14.64 -35.00 -135.62
CA LYS A 525 -14.26 -34.38 -136.91
C LYS A 525 -13.08 -35.10 -137.59
N TYR A 526 -13.24 -35.32 -138.91
CA TYR A 526 -12.32 -35.88 -139.94
C TYR A 526 -12.22 -37.41 -139.96
N VAL A 527 -12.51 -38.19 -141.02
CA VAL A 527 -12.48 -38.02 -142.50
C VAL A 527 -11.25 -37.28 -143.02
#